data_AF-A0A919LJ71-F1
#
_entry.id   AF-A0A919LJ71-F1
#
_cell.length_a   1.000
_cell.length_b   1.000
_cell.length_c   1.000
_cell.angle_alpha   90.00
_cell.angle_beta   90.00
_cell.angle_gamma   90.00
#
_symmetry.space_group_name_H-M   'P 1'
#
loop_
_entity.id
_entity.type
_entity.pdbx_description
1 polymer ?
#
loop_
_entity_poly.entity_id
_entity_poly.type
_entity_poly.pdbx_seq_one_letter_code
_entity_poly.pdbx_strand_id
1 'polypeptide(L)'
;MKISRSSTAAAVLGTALACVLGAAGAAGAQQQPAPAPAPANAASVAAGSAVQAPAAVVGELKAATARASLAPGARAVCYAAHVQDVGWQPTVCNGEVAGTTGQGRRIEAVLISTGGVGGICANAHLADVGWQGWACAGDGTVVGVGTTGQSRRMEALGLQAGSGSVAAQAHVQDHAWLNAVGGNPVYVGTTGQSRRMEALRVWV
;
A
#
# COMPACT_ATOMS: atom_id res chain seq x y z
N MET A 1 9.14 86.72 -11.31
CA MET A 1 9.50 87.04 -9.91
C MET A 1 9.46 85.73 -9.13
N LYS A 2 10.52 85.35 -8.40
CA LYS A 2 10.53 84.18 -7.51
C LYS A 2 9.63 84.45 -6.29
N ILE A 3 9.05 83.41 -5.69
CA ILE A 3 9.14 83.07 -4.25
C ILE A 3 8.52 81.69 -4.02
N SER A 4 9.20 80.86 -3.23
CA SER A 4 8.74 79.56 -2.70
C SER A 4 8.31 79.74 -1.25
N ARG A 5 7.33 78.95 -0.76
CA ARG A 5 7.28 78.42 0.63
C ARG A 5 6.61 77.04 0.72
N SER A 6 7.11 76.22 1.64
CA SER A 6 6.58 74.94 2.14
C SER A 6 5.34 75.15 3.04
N SER A 7 4.57 74.19 3.54
CA SER A 7 4.75 72.74 3.84
C SER A 7 3.41 71.98 3.54
N THR A 8 3.07 70.74 3.93
CA THR A 8 3.56 69.79 4.96
C THR A 8 3.26 68.32 4.54
N ALA A 9 3.22 67.38 5.50
CA ALA A 9 3.14 65.92 5.31
C ALA A 9 1.72 65.31 5.40
N ALA A 10 1.55 64.14 4.77
CA ALA A 10 1.03 62.93 5.43
C ALA A 10 1.43 61.68 4.61
N ALA A 11 2.05 60.70 5.25
CA ALA A 11 2.43 59.44 4.61
C ALA A 11 1.45 58.33 4.96
N VAL A 12 1.16 57.44 4.00
CA VAL A 12 0.60 56.11 4.26
C VAL A 12 1.43 55.11 3.46
N LEU A 13 2.28 54.34 4.16
CA LEU A 13 2.97 53.20 3.56
C LEU A 13 1.98 52.04 3.41
N GLY A 14 1.52 51.79 2.19
CA GLY A 14 0.87 50.54 1.81
C GLY A 14 1.88 49.57 1.21
N THR A 15 2.67 48.88 2.03
CA THR A 15 3.55 47.79 1.56
C THR A 15 2.71 46.58 1.20
N ALA A 16 2.28 46.49 -0.06
CA ALA A 16 1.71 45.28 -0.63
C ALA A 16 2.81 44.21 -0.68
N LEU A 17 2.74 43.22 0.22
CA LEU A 17 3.62 42.06 0.19
C LEU A 17 3.25 41.20 -1.03
N ALA A 18 3.96 41.38 -2.13
CA ALA A 18 3.83 40.51 -3.29
C ALA A 18 4.38 39.12 -2.94
N CYS A 19 3.53 38.26 -2.40
CA CYS A 19 3.78 36.83 -2.34
C CYS A 19 3.89 36.30 -3.76
N VAL A 20 5.11 36.27 -4.28
CA VAL A 20 5.49 35.39 -5.38
C VAL A 20 5.31 33.96 -4.84
N LEU A 21 4.13 33.37 -5.08
CA LEU A 21 3.96 31.94 -4.92
C LEU A 21 4.95 31.28 -5.88
N GLY A 22 6.03 30.72 -5.32
CA GLY A 22 6.90 29.83 -6.06
C GLY A 22 6.05 28.69 -6.62
N ALA A 23 6.19 28.43 -7.92
CA ALA A 23 5.58 27.28 -8.55
C ALA A 23 6.26 26.01 -7.99
N ALA A 24 5.75 25.51 -6.86
CA ALA A 24 6.01 24.16 -6.42
C ALA A 24 5.52 23.23 -7.55
N GLY A 25 6.47 22.56 -8.20
CA GLY A 25 6.20 21.79 -9.41
C GLY A 25 5.08 20.78 -9.17
N ALA A 26 4.18 20.65 -10.15
CA ALA A 26 3.16 19.63 -10.13
C ALA A 26 3.81 18.25 -10.05
N ALA A 27 3.82 17.65 -8.86
CA ALA A 27 4.09 16.23 -8.71
C ALA A 27 3.02 15.51 -9.55
N GLY A 28 3.45 14.93 -10.67
CA GLY A 28 2.55 14.26 -11.61
C GLY A 28 1.70 13.24 -10.85
N ALA A 29 0.38 13.39 -10.90
CA ALA A 29 -0.53 12.59 -10.11
C ALA A 29 -0.38 11.11 -10.48
N GLN A 30 0.31 10.34 -9.63
CA GLN A 30 0.51 8.92 -9.83
C GLN A 30 -0.84 8.23 -9.76
N GLN A 31 -1.26 7.67 -10.89
CA GLN A 31 -2.62 7.18 -11.08
C GLN A 31 -2.81 5.86 -10.33
N GLN A 32 -3.68 5.88 -9.32
CA GLN A 32 -4.00 4.72 -8.49
C GLN A 32 -4.63 3.60 -9.36
N PRO A 33 -4.33 2.32 -9.09
CA PRO A 33 -4.85 1.21 -9.88
C PRO A 33 -6.38 1.16 -9.90
N ALA A 34 -6.95 0.65 -10.99
CA ALA A 34 -8.39 0.51 -11.12
C ALA A 34 -8.92 -0.41 -10.00
N PRO A 35 -9.95 0.00 -9.25
CA PRO A 35 -10.43 -0.76 -8.10
C PRO A 35 -10.91 -2.15 -8.53
N ALA A 36 -10.65 -3.15 -7.69
CA ALA A 36 -11.26 -4.46 -7.86
C ALA A 36 -12.79 -4.36 -7.70
N PRO A 37 -13.57 -5.30 -8.27
CA PRO A 37 -14.97 -5.49 -7.88
C PRO A 37 -15.05 -5.61 -6.35
N ALA A 38 -16.08 -5.04 -5.72
CA ALA A 38 -16.19 -5.02 -4.27
C ALA A 38 -16.14 -6.44 -3.66
N PRO A 39 -15.52 -6.63 -2.48
CA PRO A 39 -15.55 -7.92 -1.81
C PRO A 39 -16.99 -8.29 -1.49
N ALA A 40 -17.43 -9.46 -1.97
CA ALA A 40 -18.73 -10.00 -1.61
C ALA A 40 -18.77 -10.30 -0.10
N ASN A 41 -19.90 -10.02 0.55
CA ASN A 41 -20.06 -10.13 2.00
C ASN A 41 -19.75 -11.55 2.53
N ALA A 42 -18.53 -11.75 3.06
CA ALA A 42 -18.06 -12.78 4.00
C ALA A 42 -18.47 -14.26 3.81
N ALA A 43 -19.15 -14.63 2.73
CA ALA A 43 -19.39 -16.00 2.30
C ALA A 43 -18.23 -16.43 1.40
N SER A 44 -17.57 -17.53 1.77
CA SER A 44 -16.31 -17.97 1.18
C SER A 44 -16.42 -18.40 -0.29
N VAL A 45 -16.31 -17.43 -1.21
CA VAL A 45 -15.83 -17.70 -2.57
C VAL A 45 -14.32 -17.91 -2.50
N ALA A 46 -13.88 -19.13 -2.78
CA ALA A 46 -12.48 -19.51 -2.71
C ALA A 46 -11.67 -18.91 -3.86
N ALA A 47 -11.23 -17.65 -3.70
CA ALA A 47 -10.30 -17.01 -4.61
C ALA A 47 -8.85 -17.46 -4.29
N GLY A 48 -8.18 -18.10 -5.26
CA GLY A 48 -6.73 -18.21 -5.28
C GLY A 48 -6.06 -19.41 -4.58
N SER A 49 -6.49 -20.66 -4.81
CA SER A 49 -5.83 -21.90 -4.34
C SER A 49 -4.44 -22.19 -4.95
N ALA A 50 -3.66 -21.16 -5.29
CA ALA A 50 -2.37 -21.23 -5.98
C ALA A 50 -1.21 -20.57 -5.19
N VAL A 51 -1.43 -20.21 -3.93
CA VAL A 51 -0.39 -19.76 -2.99
C VAL A 51 0.04 -20.95 -2.14
N GLN A 52 1.18 -21.55 -2.46
CA GLN A 52 1.81 -22.60 -1.66
C GLN A 52 2.88 -21.98 -0.76
N ALA A 53 2.60 -21.95 0.55
CA ALA A 53 3.53 -21.47 1.57
C ALA A 53 4.00 -22.61 2.49
N PRO A 54 5.30 -22.69 2.83
CA PRO A 54 5.78 -23.60 3.87
C PRO A 54 5.09 -23.31 5.20
N ALA A 55 4.69 -24.35 5.93
CA ALA A 55 4.01 -24.22 7.21
C ALA A 55 4.77 -23.37 8.24
N ALA A 56 6.10 -23.36 8.18
CA ALA A 56 6.94 -22.51 9.02
C ALA A 56 6.73 -21.01 8.77
N VAL A 57 6.54 -20.58 7.51
CA VAL A 57 6.25 -19.17 7.17
C VAL A 57 4.88 -18.76 7.69
N VAL A 58 3.88 -19.63 7.53
CA VAL A 58 2.52 -19.42 8.07
C VAL A 58 2.53 -19.37 9.60
N GLY A 59 3.30 -20.24 10.25
CA GLY A 59 3.47 -20.29 11.70
C GLY A 59 4.13 -19.02 12.27
N GLU A 60 5.25 -18.59 11.70
CA GLU A 60 5.94 -17.39 12.16
C GLU A 60 5.14 -16.12 11.86
N LEU A 61 4.42 -16.05 10.73
CA LEU A 61 3.51 -14.94 10.44
C LEU A 61 2.39 -14.79 11.50
N LYS A 62 1.77 -15.91 11.90
CA LYS A 62 0.78 -15.90 13.01
C LYS A 62 1.41 -15.48 14.32
N ALA A 63 2.59 -16.00 14.64
CA ALA A 63 3.29 -15.68 15.88
C ALA A 63 3.73 -14.21 15.93
N ALA A 64 4.25 -13.65 14.83
CA ALA A 64 4.60 -12.24 14.71
C ALA A 64 3.37 -11.33 14.87
N THR A 65 2.24 -11.68 14.23
CA THR A 65 0.97 -10.95 14.41
C THR A 65 0.53 -10.96 15.87
N ALA A 66 0.50 -12.13 16.50
CA ALA A 66 0.08 -12.27 17.89
C ALA A 66 0.97 -11.46 18.85
N ARG A 67 2.30 -11.47 18.64
CA ARG A 67 3.27 -10.64 19.38
C ARG A 67 3.04 -9.14 19.17
N ALA A 68 2.74 -8.72 17.93
CA ALA A 68 2.50 -7.31 17.58
C ALA A 68 1.15 -6.77 18.12
N SER A 69 0.19 -7.64 18.45
CA SER A 69 -1.12 -7.26 18.99
C SER A 69 -1.36 -7.70 20.45
N LEU A 70 -0.30 -7.84 21.27
CA LEU A 70 -0.44 -8.28 22.67
C LEU A 70 -1.05 -7.23 23.61
N ALA A 71 -0.84 -5.93 23.35
CA ALA A 71 -1.34 -4.88 24.23
C ALA A 71 -2.84 -4.60 23.99
N PRO A 72 -3.65 -4.29 25.03
CA PRO A 72 -5.05 -3.93 24.85
C PRO A 72 -5.23 -2.77 23.87
N GLY A 73 -6.06 -2.97 22.85
CA GLY A 73 -6.30 -1.98 21.79
C GLY A 73 -5.20 -1.87 20.73
N ALA A 74 -4.13 -2.68 20.79
CA ALA A 74 -3.12 -2.73 19.75
C ALA A 74 -3.70 -3.23 18.41
N ARG A 75 -3.28 -2.57 17.33
CA ARG A 75 -3.62 -2.91 15.94
C ARG A 75 -2.35 -3.33 15.22
N ALA A 76 -2.40 -4.45 14.53
CA ALA A 76 -1.25 -4.99 13.80
C ALA A 76 -1.67 -5.58 12.45
N VAL A 77 -0.84 -5.33 11.44
CA VAL A 77 -0.80 -6.08 10.19
C VAL A 77 0.63 -6.57 9.98
N CYS A 78 0.79 -7.88 9.87
CA CYS A 78 2.05 -8.54 9.53
C CYS A 78 1.88 -9.29 8.21
N TYR A 79 2.95 -9.39 7.45
CA TYR A 79 2.92 -9.92 6.10
C TYR A 79 4.27 -10.47 5.66
N ALA A 80 4.23 -11.39 4.71
CA ALA A 80 5.39 -11.96 4.05
C ALA A 80 5.16 -11.98 2.53
N ALA A 81 6.19 -11.68 1.75
CA ALA A 81 6.13 -11.71 0.28
C ALA A 81 6.92 -12.91 -0.28
N HIS A 82 6.35 -13.59 -1.27
CA HIS A 82 7.08 -14.48 -2.15
C HIS A 82 7.66 -13.67 -3.30
N VAL A 83 8.98 -13.63 -3.40
CA VAL A 83 9.70 -12.92 -4.47
C VAL A 83 10.35 -13.91 -5.42
N GLN A 84 10.26 -13.61 -6.72
CA GLN A 84 10.94 -14.35 -7.78
C GLN A 84 12.42 -14.61 -7.41
N ASP A 85 12.87 -15.85 -7.63
CA ASP A 85 14.26 -16.31 -7.44
C ASP A 85 14.81 -16.08 -6.01
N VAL A 86 13.93 -15.81 -5.04
CA VAL A 86 14.20 -15.67 -3.60
C VAL A 86 13.34 -16.63 -2.79
N GLY A 87 12.08 -16.80 -3.17
CA GLY A 87 11.08 -17.53 -2.38
C GLY A 87 10.39 -16.64 -1.36
N TRP A 88 9.84 -17.26 -0.32
CA TRP A 88 9.22 -16.57 0.81
C TRP A 88 10.26 -15.84 1.67
N GLN A 89 10.12 -14.53 1.78
CA GLN A 89 10.95 -13.71 2.66
C GLN A 89 10.48 -13.75 4.13
N PRO A 90 11.29 -13.31 5.10
CA PRO A 90 10.88 -13.16 6.49
C PRO A 90 9.58 -12.33 6.64
N THR A 91 8.82 -12.63 7.69
CA THR A 91 7.67 -11.80 8.05
C THR A 91 8.13 -10.44 8.56
N VAL A 92 7.44 -9.40 8.13
CA VAL A 92 7.59 -8.02 8.60
C VAL A 92 6.22 -7.49 9.05
N CYS A 93 6.18 -6.37 9.78
CA CYS A 93 4.92 -5.79 10.28
C CYS A 93 4.85 -4.27 10.10
N ASN A 94 3.63 -3.73 10.09
CA ASN A 94 3.32 -2.30 10.28
C ASN A 94 4.27 -1.29 9.57
N GLY A 95 4.29 -1.32 8.24
CA GLY A 95 4.96 -0.32 7.41
C GLY A 95 6.43 -0.63 7.11
N GLU A 96 6.97 -1.74 7.60
CA GLU A 96 8.24 -2.33 7.15
C GLU A 96 8.16 -2.83 5.70
N VAL A 97 9.31 -3.00 5.05
CA VAL A 97 9.36 -3.38 3.63
C VAL A 97 9.38 -4.90 3.48
N ALA A 98 8.35 -5.45 2.82
CA ALA A 98 8.40 -6.82 2.28
C ALA A 98 8.72 -6.78 0.78
N GLY A 99 9.61 -7.65 0.32
CA GLY A 99 10.01 -7.74 -1.08
C GLY A 99 11.42 -7.21 -1.33
N THR A 100 11.69 -6.69 -2.52
CA THR A 100 13.00 -6.14 -2.90
C THR A 100 12.85 -4.82 -3.66
N THR A 101 13.44 -3.74 -3.17
CA THR A 101 13.37 -2.42 -3.83
C THR A 101 14.43 -2.32 -4.93
N GLY A 102 14.01 -2.15 -6.20
CA GLY A 102 14.92 -1.83 -7.31
C GLY A 102 15.83 -2.96 -7.79
N GLN A 103 15.59 -4.20 -7.34
CA GLN A 103 16.43 -5.38 -7.69
C GLN A 103 15.96 -6.12 -8.95
N GLY A 104 14.92 -5.63 -9.63
CA GLY A 104 14.39 -6.28 -10.82
C GLY A 104 13.50 -7.51 -10.57
N ARG A 105 13.29 -7.89 -9.30
CA ARG A 105 12.55 -9.10 -8.90
C ARG A 105 11.10 -8.77 -8.55
N ARG A 106 10.16 -9.53 -9.12
CA ARG A 106 8.72 -9.39 -8.88
C ARG A 106 8.29 -10.04 -7.55
N ILE A 107 7.30 -9.45 -6.90
CA ILE A 107 6.42 -10.17 -5.97
C ILE A 107 5.48 -11.05 -6.80
N GLU A 108 5.29 -12.30 -6.35
CA GLU A 108 4.39 -13.27 -6.99
C GLU A 108 3.20 -13.63 -6.08
N ALA A 109 3.42 -13.67 -4.76
CA ALA A 109 2.40 -13.91 -3.75
C ALA A 109 2.66 -13.13 -2.46
N VAL A 110 1.61 -12.90 -1.68
CA VAL A 110 1.67 -12.24 -0.37
C VAL A 110 0.82 -13.03 0.62
N LEU A 111 1.36 -13.28 1.81
CA LEU A 111 0.60 -13.69 2.99
C LEU A 111 0.39 -12.50 3.91
N ILE A 112 -0.79 -12.39 4.52
CA ILE A 112 -1.15 -11.32 5.46
C ILE A 112 -1.88 -11.93 6.65
N SER A 113 -1.60 -11.44 7.85
CA SER A 113 -2.31 -11.76 9.08
C SER A 113 -2.44 -10.50 9.93
N THR A 114 -3.56 -10.36 10.64
CA THR A 114 -3.88 -9.14 11.39
C THR A 114 -4.32 -9.42 12.82
N GLY A 115 -4.25 -8.40 13.67
CA GLY A 115 -4.76 -8.44 15.05
C GLY A 115 -5.30 -7.08 15.46
N GLY A 116 -6.50 -7.04 16.05
CA GLY A 116 -7.14 -5.81 16.51
C GLY A 116 -7.81 -4.99 15.39
N VAL A 117 -7.97 -5.54 14.18
CA VAL A 117 -8.54 -4.83 13.02
C VAL A 117 -9.75 -5.55 12.42
N GLY A 118 -10.28 -6.56 13.10
CA GLY A 118 -11.48 -7.28 12.66
C GLY A 118 -11.24 -8.20 11.46
N GLY A 119 -9.99 -8.55 11.17
CA GLY A 119 -9.60 -9.31 10.00
C GLY A 119 -9.26 -8.45 8.78
N ILE A 120 -8.92 -9.13 7.69
CA ILE A 120 -8.46 -8.54 6.44
C ILE A 120 -9.03 -9.33 5.24
N CYS A 121 -9.49 -8.61 4.23
CA CYS A 121 -9.65 -9.11 2.87
C CYS A 121 -8.49 -8.61 2.01
N ALA A 122 -7.92 -9.49 1.19
CA ALA A 122 -6.88 -9.18 0.22
C ALA A 122 -7.27 -9.70 -1.17
N ASN A 123 -6.79 -9.03 -2.22
CA ASN A 123 -6.96 -9.44 -3.61
C ASN A 123 -5.71 -9.02 -4.40
N ALA A 124 -5.22 -9.89 -5.28
CA ALA A 124 -4.07 -9.58 -6.14
C ALA A 124 -4.51 -9.42 -7.60
N HIS A 125 -4.01 -8.38 -8.26
CA HIS A 125 -4.04 -8.25 -9.71
C HIS A 125 -2.77 -8.88 -10.26
N LEU A 126 -2.89 -9.97 -11.01
CA LEU A 126 -1.76 -10.64 -11.64
C LEU A 126 -1.74 -10.41 -13.15
N ALA A 127 -0.54 -10.43 -13.72
CA ALA A 127 -0.36 -10.50 -15.17
C ALA A 127 -1.14 -11.66 -15.79
N ASP A 128 -1.78 -11.37 -16.92
CA ASP A 128 -2.52 -12.32 -17.76
C ASP A 128 -3.70 -13.03 -17.04
N VAL A 129 -4.14 -12.47 -15.89
CA VAL A 129 -5.28 -12.94 -15.09
C VAL A 129 -6.20 -11.78 -14.69
N GLY A 130 -5.62 -10.63 -14.32
CA GLY A 130 -6.36 -9.55 -13.67
C GLY A 130 -6.55 -9.80 -12.17
N TRP A 131 -7.59 -9.21 -11.59
CA TRP A 131 -7.96 -9.41 -10.18
C TRP A 131 -8.42 -10.85 -9.93
N GLN A 132 -7.73 -11.58 -9.04
CA GLN A 132 -8.04 -12.99 -8.72
C GLN A 132 -9.33 -13.19 -7.92
N GLY A 133 -9.82 -12.13 -7.27
CA GLY A 133 -10.94 -12.19 -6.33
C GLY A 133 -10.46 -12.04 -4.88
N TRP A 134 -11.37 -11.66 -3.99
CA TRP A 134 -11.05 -11.39 -2.60
C TRP A 134 -10.99 -12.68 -1.78
N ALA A 135 -9.85 -12.92 -1.14
CA ALA A 135 -9.72 -13.86 -0.04
C ALA A 135 -9.84 -13.07 1.27
N CYS A 136 -10.57 -13.58 2.26
CA CYS A 136 -10.84 -12.89 3.53
C CYS A 136 -10.57 -13.80 4.72
N ALA A 137 -10.03 -13.23 5.80
CA ALA A 137 -9.75 -13.95 7.05
C ALA A 137 -9.97 -13.03 8.27
N GLY A 138 -10.41 -13.60 9.39
CA GLY A 138 -10.47 -12.90 10.67
C GLY A 138 -9.08 -12.68 11.29
N ASP A 139 -9.01 -11.88 12.35
CA ASP A 139 -7.76 -11.67 13.10
C ASP A 139 -7.14 -13.00 13.57
N GLY A 140 -5.80 -13.07 13.61
CA GLY A 140 -5.01 -14.26 13.91
C GLY A 140 -4.99 -15.34 12.81
N THR A 141 -5.72 -15.14 11.71
CA THR A 141 -5.77 -16.06 10.57
C THR A 141 -5.00 -15.47 9.39
N VAL A 142 -4.26 -16.34 8.68
CA VAL A 142 -3.47 -15.95 7.51
C VAL A 142 -4.34 -16.04 6.26
N VAL A 143 -4.40 -14.93 5.51
CA VAL A 143 -4.87 -14.91 4.12
C VAL A 143 -3.67 -14.92 3.17
N GLY A 144 -3.81 -15.58 2.02
CA GLY A 144 -2.81 -15.58 0.95
C GLY A 144 -3.41 -15.19 -0.38
N VAL A 145 -2.72 -14.34 -1.15
CA VAL A 145 -3.09 -13.95 -2.52
C VAL A 145 -1.90 -13.97 -3.47
N GLY A 146 -2.17 -14.08 -4.76
CA GLY A 146 -1.16 -14.24 -5.81
C GLY A 146 -0.97 -15.69 -6.24
N THR A 147 0.25 -16.05 -6.65
CA THR A 147 0.64 -17.42 -7.03
C THR A 147 2.10 -17.69 -6.67
N THR A 148 2.44 -18.93 -6.33
CA THR A 148 3.84 -19.37 -6.21
C THR A 148 4.20 -20.35 -7.33
N GLY A 149 5.39 -20.21 -7.92
CA GLY A 149 5.91 -21.16 -8.92
C GLY A 149 5.25 -21.10 -10.31
N GLN A 150 4.37 -20.12 -10.56
CA GLN A 150 3.68 -19.95 -11.86
C GLN A 150 4.26 -18.82 -12.73
N SER A 151 5.36 -18.20 -12.30
CA SER A 151 6.03 -17.08 -12.97
C SER A 151 5.17 -15.84 -13.27
N ARG A 152 4.02 -15.69 -12.59
CA ARG A 152 3.13 -14.53 -12.70
C ARG A 152 3.59 -13.41 -11.78
N ARG A 153 3.78 -12.20 -12.33
CA ARG A 153 4.00 -10.97 -11.55
C ARG A 153 2.70 -10.49 -10.93
N MET A 154 2.76 -10.07 -9.67
CA MET A 154 1.76 -9.19 -9.08
C MET A 154 1.97 -7.78 -9.62
N GLU A 155 0.89 -7.13 -10.05
CA GLU A 155 0.90 -5.76 -10.60
C GLU A 155 0.22 -4.78 -9.64
N ALA A 156 -0.86 -5.21 -8.97
CA ALA A 156 -1.52 -4.47 -7.91
C ALA A 156 -2.02 -5.37 -6.77
N LEU A 157 -2.23 -4.76 -5.61
CA LEU A 157 -2.78 -5.37 -4.40
C LEU A 157 -3.94 -4.51 -3.89
N GLY A 158 -5.09 -5.14 -3.65
CA GLY A 158 -6.24 -4.57 -2.95
C GLY A 158 -6.32 -5.09 -1.53
N LEU A 159 -6.64 -4.22 -0.57
CA LEU A 159 -6.77 -4.55 0.85
C LEU A 159 -8.03 -3.89 1.45
N GLN A 160 -8.77 -4.62 2.28
CA GLN A 160 -9.90 -4.10 3.05
C GLN A 160 -9.85 -4.64 4.48
N ALA A 161 -9.76 -3.77 5.48
CA ALA A 161 -9.77 -4.14 6.89
C ALA A 161 -11.21 -4.38 7.38
N GLY A 162 -11.39 -5.30 8.33
CA GLY A 162 -12.70 -5.54 8.97
C GLY A 162 -13.17 -4.35 9.82
N SER A 163 -12.25 -3.57 10.38
CA SER A 163 -12.54 -2.35 11.14
C SER A 163 -11.46 -1.27 10.99
N GLY A 164 -11.90 -0.01 11.06
CA GLY A 164 -11.04 1.16 10.86
C GLY A 164 -10.54 1.29 9.42
N SER A 165 -9.29 1.73 9.27
CA SER A 165 -8.58 1.85 8.00
C SER A 165 -7.38 0.93 7.94
N VAL A 166 -6.93 0.66 6.72
CA VAL A 166 -5.61 0.13 6.36
C VAL A 166 -4.95 1.13 5.42
N ALA A 167 -3.62 1.17 5.41
CA ALA A 167 -2.85 1.92 4.44
C ALA A 167 -1.72 1.07 3.87
N ALA A 168 -1.38 1.33 2.61
CA ALA A 168 -0.36 0.57 1.91
C ALA A 168 0.45 1.44 0.93
N GLN A 169 1.59 0.90 0.51
CA GLN A 169 2.46 1.47 -0.51
C GLN A 169 3.10 0.35 -1.33
N ALA A 170 3.36 0.59 -2.62
CA ALA A 170 4.03 -0.36 -3.51
C ALA A 170 5.24 0.30 -4.19
N HIS A 171 6.34 -0.45 -4.30
CA HIS A 171 7.42 -0.17 -5.24
C HIS A 171 7.14 -0.91 -6.54
N VAL A 172 7.11 -0.19 -7.66
CA VAL A 172 6.68 -0.73 -8.97
C VAL A 172 7.80 -0.54 -9.99
N GLN A 173 7.97 -1.53 -10.88
CA GLN A 173 8.94 -1.46 -11.98
C GLN A 173 8.85 -0.15 -12.78
N ASP A 174 10.02 0.41 -13.10
CA ASP A 174 10.21 1.65 -13.86
C ASP A 174 9.51 2.88 -13.23
N HIS A 175 9.13 2.71 -11.96
CA HIS A 175 8.74 3.73 -11.00
C HIS A 175 9.60 3.55 -9.73
N ALA A 176 9.37 4.40 -8.74
CA ALA A 176 9.89 4.20 -7.39
C ALA A 176 8.77 3.60 -6.51
N TRP A 177 8.81 3.93 -5.21
CA TRP A 177 7.61 3.88 -4.39
C TRP A 177 6.55 4.81 -4.96
N LEU A 178 5.35 4.29 -5.22
CA LEU A 178 4.18 5.11 -5.51
C LEU A 178 3.70 5.82 -4.24
N ASN A 179 2.84 6.83 -4.37
CA ASN A 179 2.17 7.46 -3.23
C ASN A 179 1.49 6.42 -2.32
N ALA A 180 1.56 6.66 -1.01
CA ALA A 180 0.83 5.84 -0.04
C ALA A 180 -0.68 6.05 -0.18
N VAL A 181 -1.44 4.96 -0.08
CA VAL A 181 -2.91 4.97 -0.16
C VAL A 181 -3.45 4.48 1.19
N GLY A 182 -4.25 5.31 1.85
CA GLY A 182 -4.94 4.99 3.10
C GLY A 182 -6.46 5.05 2.93
N GLY A 183 -7.18 4.15 3.58
CA GLY A 183 -8.64 4.04 3.44
C GLY A 183 -9.18 2.67 3.84
N ASN A 184 -10.37 2.35 3.35
CA ASN A 184 -10.96 1.02 3.48
C ASN A 184 -12.07 0.83 2.42
N PRO A 185 -11.84 0.14 1.29
CA PRO A 185 -10.60 -0.53 0.87
C PRO A 185 -9.50 0.45 0.38
N VAL A 186 -8.29 -0.08 0.18
CA VAL A 186 -7.18 0.57 -0.53
C VAL A 186 -6.68 -0.30 -1.69
N TYR A 187 -6.08 0.34 -2.70
CA TYR A 187 -5.46 -0.33 -3.84
C TYR A 187 -4.11 0.31 -4.16
N VAL A 188 -3.05 -0.51 -4.29
CA VAL A 188 -1.67 -0.08 -4.57
C VAL A 188 -1.05 -0.91 -5.69
N GLY A 189 -0.03 -0.37 -6.37
CA GLY A 189 0.55 -0.96 -7.58
C GLY A 189 -0.02 -0.31 -8.84
N THR A 190 -0.12 -1.03 -9.95
CA THR A 190 -0.76 -0.56 -11.20
C THR A 190 -1.55 -1.69 -11.87
N THR A 191 -2.52 -1.32 -12.71
CA THR A 191 -3.34 -2.26 -13.51
C THR A 191 -3.26 -1.88 -14.97
N GLY A 192 -3.09 -2.85 -15.87
CA GLY A 192 -3.06 -2.61 -17.33
C GLY A 192 -1.80 -1.94 -17.87
N GLN A 193 -0.77 -1.73 -17.04
CA GLN A 193 0.51 -1.10 -17.44
C GLN A 193 1.65 -2.12 -17.61
N SER A 194 1.38 -3.42 -17.41
CA SER A 194 2.37 -4.51 -17.49
C SER A 194 3.59 -4.32 -16.56
N ARG A 195 3.42 -3.67 -15.40
CA ARG A 195 4.49 -3.41 -14.42
C ARG A 195 4.37 -4.38 -13.24
N ARG A 196 5.49 -4.98 -12.83
CA ARG A 196 5.58 -5.76 -11.58
C ARG A 196 5.62 -4.84 -10.35
N MET A 197 5.00 -5.26 -9.26
CA MET A 197 5.38 -4.86 -7.91
C MET A 197 6.67 -5.58 -7.53
N GLU A 198 7.60 -4.88 -6.89
CA GLU A 198 8.86 -5.45 -6.38
C GLU A 198 8.93 -5.46 -4.84
N ALA A 199 8.31 -4.46 -4.21
CA ALA A 199 8.23 -4.35 -2.75
C ALA A 199 6.88 -3.74 -2.31
N LEU A 200 6.46 -4.01 -1.08
CA LEU A 200 5.25 -3.45 -0.48
C LEU A 200 5.46 -3.08 1.00
N ARG A 201 4.61 -2.16 1.48
CA ARG A 201 4.48 -1.75 2.89
C ARG A 201 3.00 -1.70 3.22
N VAL A 202 2.58 -2.17 4.40
CA VAL A 202 1.19 -2.12 4.88
C VAL A 202 1.17 -1.75 6.36
N TRP A 203 0.30 -0.83 6.77
CA TRP A 203 0.11 -0.43 8.16
C TRP A 203 -1.36 -0.18 8.46
N VAL A 204 -1.73 -0.19 9.75
CA VAL A 204 -3.10 -0.05 10.25
C VAL A 204 -3.19 0.97 11.36
#